data_AF-A0A4R2IG96-F1
#
_entry.id   AF-A0A4R2IG96-F1
#
_cell.length_a   1.000
_cell.length_b   1.000
_cell.length_c   1.000
_cell.angle_alpha   90.00
_cell.angle_beta   90.00
_cell.angle_gamma   90.00
#
_symmetry.space_group_name_H-M   'P 1'
#
loop_
_entity.id
_entity.type
_entity.pdbx_description
1 polymer ?
#
loop_
_entity_poly.entity_id
_entity_poly.type
_entity_poly.pdbx_seq_one_letter_code
_entity_poly.pdbx_strand_id
1 'polypeptide(L)'
;MDMQNTSAASTYDKTGHVLLLMLQEVGRAVTVPYVALRLNIAHEEVVQILSSFVTHQLVNTEVVEGQLKPGAKRAIRERLYRFTADGACQARALLRARRLVVAFANYARSHKLNLDVLDASD
;
A
#
# COMPACT_ATOMS: atom_id res chain seq x y z
N MET A 1 -27.20 -18.98 2.08
CA MET A 1 -27.14 -17.52 1.88
C MET A 1 -25.84 -17.11 2.54
N ASP A 2 -24.74 -17.20 1.80
CA ASP A 2 -23.40 -17.11 2.37
C ASP A 2 -22.74 -15.86 1.80
N MET A 3 -23.13 -14.74 2.39
CA MET A 3 -22.53 -13.44 2.14
C MET A 3 -21.63 -13.11 3.33
N GLN A 4 -20.46 -12.56 3.02
CA GLN A 4 -19.53 -11.84 3.91
C GLN A 4 -18.50 -12.67 4.67
N ASN A 5 -17.34 -12.94 4.05
CA ASN A 5 -16.06 -12.75 4.77
C ASN A 5 -14.78 -12.61 3.90
N THR A 6 -14.90 -12.37 2.58
CA THR A 6 -13.74 -12.30 1.68
C THR A 6 -13.22 -10.87 1.42
N SER A 7 -13.93 -9.82 1.86
CA SER A 7 -13.55 -8.44 1.50
C SER A 7 -12.37 -7.88 2.31
N ALA A 8 -12.26 -8.24 3.61
CA ALA A 8 -11.19 -7.75 4.46
C ALA A 8 -9.82 -8.30 4.02
N ALA A 9 -9.73 -9.61 3.76
CA ALA A 9 -8.49 -10.25 3.30
C ALA A 9 -7.99 -9.66 1.96
N SER A 10 -8.90 -9.36 1.03
CA SER A 10 -8.56 -8.71 -0.25
C SER A 10 -8.09 -7.25 -0.06
N THR A 11 -8.70 -6.52 0.87
CA THR A 11 -8.39 -5.10 1.10
C THR A 11 -7.06 -4.92 1.84
N TYR A 12 -6.75 -5.77 2.82
CA TYR A 12 -5.44 -5.78 3.49
C TYR A 12 -4.32 -6.12 2.52
N ASP A 13 -4.56 -7.04 1.58
CA ASP A 13 -3.59 -7.37 0.53
C ASP A 13 -3.34 -6.17 -0.38
N LYS A 14 -4.38 -5.51 -0.86
CA LYS A 14 -4.27 -4.29 -1.70
C LYS A 14 -3.55 -3.14 -0.98
N THR A 15 -3.88 -2.88 0.28
CA THR A 15 -3.26 -1.83 1.10
C THR A 15 -1.76 -2.07 1.27
N GLY A 16 -1.38 -3.32 1.56
CA GLY A 16 0.01 -3.74 1.63
C GLY A 16 0.76 -3.57 0.30
N HIS A 17 0.12 -3.89 -0.82
CA HIS A 17 0.71 -3.72 -2.14
C HIS A 17 0.93 -2.24 -2.50
N VAL A 18 0.00 -1.35 -2.19
CA VAL A 18 0.16 0.10 -2.37
C VAL A 18 1.34 0.62 -1.55
N LEU A 19 1.40 0.22 -0.27
CA LEU A 19 2.49 0.61 0.63
C LEU A 19 3.87 0.14 0.13
N LEU A 20 3.95 -1.09 -0.39
CA LEU A 20 5.18 -1.64 -0.95
C LEU A 20 5.58 -0.97 -2.27
N LEU A 21 4.63 -0.65 -3.14
CA LEU A 21 4.90 0.11 -4.37
C LEU A 21 5.48 1.49 -4.03
N MET A 22 4.85 2.20 -3.09
CA MET A 22 5.38 3.50 -2.63
C MET A 22 6.78 3.38 -2.03
N LEU A 23 7.11 2.23 -1.42
CA LEU A 23 8.43 2.00 -0.84
C LEU A 23 9.52 1.78 -1.89
N GLN A 24 9.15 1.22 -3.04
CA GLN A 24 10.06 1.13 -4.19
C GLN A 24 10.36 2.51 -4.77
N GLU A 25 9.42 3.44 -4.62
CA GLU A 25 9.51 4.83 -5.09
C GLU A 25 10.00 5.79 -3.99
N VAL A 26 10.72 5.33 -2.96
CA VAL A 26 11.18 6.21 -1.86
C VAL A 26 11.97 7.41 -2.40
N GLY A 27 11.50 8.61 -2.06
CA GLY A 27 12.04 9.88 -2.54
C GLY A 27 11.28 10.48 -3.73
N ARG A 28 10.36 9.73 -4.36
CA ARG A 28 9.48 10.18 -5.43
C ARG A 28 8.04 10.31 -4.94
N ALA A 29 7.29 11.20 -5.58
CA ALA A 29 5.84 11.25 -5.39
C ALA A 29 5.16 10.21 -6.27
N VAL A 30 4.09 9.61 -5.75
CA VAL A 30 3.17 8.79 -6.53
C VAL A 30 1.86 9.53 -6.74
N THR A 31 1.14 9.17 -7.79
CA THR A 31 -0.20 9.70 -8.07
C THR A 31 -1.20 8.56 -8.05
N VAL A 32 -2.48 8.88 -7.81
CA VAL A 32 -3.56 7.88 -7.82
C VAL A 32 -3.60 7.11 -9.15
N PRO A 33 -3.53 7.76 -10.34
CA PRO A 33 -3.52 7.04 -11.60
C PRO A 33 -2.32 6.10 -11.76
N TYR A 34 -1.13 6.52 -11.30
CA TYR A 34 0.07 5.68 -11.35
C TYR A 34 -0.11 4.40 -10.54
N VAL A 35 -0.60 4.51 -9.30
CA VAL A 35 -0.80 3.36 -8.41
C VAL A 35 -1.91 2.45 -8.95
N ALA A 36 -3.03 3.02 -9.39
CA ALA A 36 -4.15 2.28 -9.97
C ALA A 36 -3.70 1.45 -11.18
N LEU A 37 -2.92 2.05 -12.08
CA LEU A 37 -2.37 1.37 -13.25
C LEU A 37 -1.36 0.28 -12.85
N ARG A 38 -0.44 0.58 -11.93
CA ARG A 38 0.63 -0.35 -11.57
C ARG A 38 0.16 -1.60 -10.84
N LEU A 39 -0.88 -1.45 -10.02
CA LEU A 39 -1.43 -2.55 -9.23
C LEU A 39 -2.70 -3.15 -9.83
N ASN A 40 -3.19 -2.61 -10.94
CA ASN A 40 -4.46 -2.97 -11.55
C ASN A 40 -5.63 -2.92 -10.54
N ILE A 41 -5.70 -1.81 -9.80
CA ILE A 41 -6.70 -1.54 -8.75
C ILE A 41 -7.60 -0.40 -9.21
N ALA A 42 -8.88 -0.44 -8.83
CA ALA A 42 -9.82 0.63 -9.14
C ALA A 42 -9.36 1.97 -8.54
N HIS A 43 -9.53 3.05 -9.29
CA HIS A 43 -9.07 4.39 -8.90
C HIS A 43 -9.65 4.83 -7.54
N GLU A 44 -10.94 4.56 -7.29
CA GLU A 44 -11.62 4.91 -6.03
C GLU A 44 -11.02 4.18 -4.82
N GLU A 45 -10.67 2.90 -4.97
CA GLU A 45 -10.03 2.12 -3.91
C GLU A 45 -8.65 2.69 -3.55
N VAL A 46 -7.87 3.09 -4.56
CA VAL A 46 -6.56 3.73 -4.33
C VAL A 46 -6.72 5.07 -3.60
N VAL A 47 -7.75 5.86 -3.94
CA VAL A 47 -8.06 7.10 -3.20
C VAL A 47 -8.34 6.79 -1.74
N GLN A 48 -9.18 5.79 -1.44
CA GLN A 48 -9.51 5.42 -0.06
C GLN A 48 -8.26 4.98 0.72
N ILE A 49 -7.41 4.14 0.12
CA ILE A 49 -6.17 3.66 0.75
C ILE A 49 -5.22 4.83 1.05
N LEU A 50 -4.96 5.68 0.05
CA LEU A 50 -4.05 6.82 0.22
C LEU A 50 -4.61 7.86 1.20
N SER A 51 -5.93 8.08 1.21
CA SER A 51 -6.58 8.93 2.21
C SER A 51 -6.37 8.39 3.63
N SER A 52 -6.50 7.08 3.84
CA SER A 52 -6.20 6.45 5.13
C SER A 52 -4.74 6.68 5.54
N PHE A 53 -3.78 6.51 4.62
CA PHE A 53 -2.37 6.76 4.89
C PHE A 53 -2.07 8.20 5.31
N VAL A 54 -2.79 9.17 4.73
CA VAL A 54 -2.70 10.59 5.12
C VAL A 54 -3.25 10.80 6.53
N THR A 55 -4.42 10.22 6.85
CA THR A 55 -5.00 10.27 8.20
C THR A 55 -4.06 9.69 9.25
N HIS A 56 -3.32 8.63 8.91
CA HIS A 56 -2.32 8.00 9.78
C HIS A 56 -0.92 8.65 9.70
N GLN A 57 -0.77 9.79 9.02
CA GLN A 57 0.50 10.52 8.89
C GLN A 57 1.65 9.72 8.26
N LEU A 58 1.33 8.67 7.52
CA LEU A 58 2.32 7.87 6.79
C LEU A 58 2.77 8.61 5.53
N VAL A 59 1.91 9.45 4.96
CA VAL A 59 2.12 10.06 3.64
C VAL A 59 1.66 11.51 3.68
N ASN A 60 2.46 12.40 3.09
CA ASN A 60 2.12 13.79 2.83
C ASN A 60 1.50 13.94 1.44
N THR A 61 0.56 14.88 1.30
CA THR A 61 -0.06 15.20 0.01
C THR A 61 0.34 16.60 -0.46
N GLU A 62 0.62 16.72 -1.74
CA GLU A 62 0.84 17.99 -2.42
C GLU A 62 -0.12 18.09 -3.61
N VAL A 63 -0.83 19.21 -3.75
CA VAL A 63 -1.70 19.46 -4.90
C VAL A 63 -0.92 20.28 -5.91
N VAL A 64 -0.67 19.71 -7.08
CA VAL A 64 -0.04 20.42 -8.19
C VAL A 64 -1.13 20.86 -9.16
N GLU A 65 -1.18 22.16 -9.41
CA GLU A 65 -2.04 22.75 -10.43
C GLU A 65 -1.21 22.99 -11.70
N GLY A 66 -1.63 22.37 -12.80
CA GLY A 66 -1.01 22.53 -14.11
C GLY A 66 -2.02 22.94 -15.16
N GLN A 67 -1.55 23.57 -16.24
CA GLN A 67 -2.36 23.76 -17.45
C GLN A 67 -1.92 22.75 -18.51
N LEU A 68 -2.88 22.05 -19.11
CA LEU A 68 -2.63 21.07 -20.19
C LEU A 68 -1.87 21.66 -21.37
N LYS A 69 -2.16 22.94 -21.67
CA LYS A 69 -1.53 23.75 -22.72
C LYS A 69 -1.62 25.22 -22.30
N PRO A 70 -0.68 26.08 -22.71
CA PRO A 70 -0.83 27.52 -22.51
C PRO A 70 -2.15 27.99 -23.15
N GLY A 71 -3.07 28.51 -22.32
CA GLY A 71 -4.40 28.98 -22.74
C GLY A 71 -5.54 27.96 -22.61
N ALA A 72 -5.31 26.76 -22.07
CA ALA A 72 -6.38 25.80 -21.80
C ALA A 72 -7.28 26.29 -20.65
N LYS A 73 -8.60 26.32 -20.87
CA LYS A 73 -9.59 26.65 -19.82
C LYS A 73 -9.67 25.62 -18.69
N ARG A 74 -9.08 24.43 -18.88
CA ARG A 74 -9.03 23.35 -17.88
C ARG A 74 -7.66 23.31 -17.21
N ALA A 75 -7.63 23.71 -15.94
CA ALA A 75 -6.53 23.39 -15.04
C ALA A 75 -6.63 21.89 -14.67
N ILE A 76 -5.53 21.16 -14.76
CA ILE A 76 -5.38 19.86 -14.12
C ILE A 76 -4.97 20.11 -12.68
N ARG A 77 -5.70 19.49 -11.75
CA ARG A 77 -5.28 19.37 -10.35
C ARG A 77 -4.90 17.93 -10.11
N GLU A 78 -3.63 17.68 -9.86
CA GLU A 78 -3.14 16.34 -9.53
C GLU A 78 -2.64 16.31 -8.09
N ARG A 79 -3.01 15.26 -7.34
CA ARG A 79 -2.49 15.03 -5.99
C ARG A 79 -1.29 14.10 -6.06
N LEU A 80 -0.18 14.61 -5.56
CA LEU A 80 1.06 13.90 -5.34
C LEU A 80 1.11 13.40 -3.90
N TYR A 81 1.54 12.15 -3.72
CA TYR A 81 1.63 11.48 -2.43
C TYR A 81 3.08 11.07 -2.19
N ARG A 82 3.67 11.51 -1.06
CA ARG A 82 5.06 11.20 -0.68
C ARG A 82 5.10 10.65 0.73
N PHE A 83 5.91 9.61 0.96
CA PHE A 83 6.11 9.12 2.32
C PHE A 83 6.63 10.22 3.25
N THR A 84 6.14 10.20 4.49
CA THR A 84 6.82 10.83 5.61
C THR A 84 8.02 9.96 6.03
N ALA A 85 8.95 10.52 6.81
CA ALA A 85 10.05 9.75 7.36
C ALA A 85 9.54 8.56 8.20
N ASP A 86 8.51 8.80 9.00
CA ASP A 86 7.86 7.79 9.85
C ASP A 86 7.12 6.75 9.02
N GLY A 87 6.36 7.17 8.01
CA GLY A 87 5.67 6.25 7.10
C GLY A 87 6.62 5.33 6.34
N ALA A 88 7.75 5.87 5.86
CA ALA A 88 8.78 5.06 5.24
C ALA A 88 9.43 4.08 6.24
N CYS A 89 9.63 4.48 7.49
CA CYS A 89 10.19 3.63 8.54
C CYS A 89 9.23 2.46 8.87
N GLN A 90 7.96 2.77 9.13
CA GLN A 90 6.92 1.78 9.42
C GLN A 90 6.73 0.80 8.26
N ALA A 91 6.71 1.31 7.03
CA ALA A 91 6.58 0.46 5.86
C ALA A 91 7.77 -0.49 5.70
N ARG A 92 9.01 -0.04 5.95
CA ARG A 92 10.19 -0.92 5.94
C ARG A 92 10.12 -1.98 7.05
N ALA A 93 9.63 -1.61 8.23
CA ALA A 93 9.43 -2.55 9.33
C ALA A 93 8.42 -3.65 8.94
N LEU A 94 7.30 -3.28 8.32
CA LEU A 94 6.30 -4.23 7.81
C LEU A 94 6.90 -5.16 6.74
N LEU A 95 7.68 -4.62 5.80
CA LEU A 95 8.36 -5.43 4.79
C LEU A 95 9.36 -6.43 5.42
N ARG A 96 10.11 -6.01 6.44
CA ARG A 96 11.01 -6.91 7.18
C ARG A 96 10.24 -8.01 7.90
N ALA A 97 9.16 -7.68 8.60
CA ALA A 97 8.30 -8.65 9.26
C ALA A 97 7.75 -9.69 8.26
N ARG A 98 7.25 -9.23 7.09
CA ARG A 98 6.78 -10.13 6.03
C ARG A 98 7.88 -11.06 5.53
N ARG A 99 9.10 -10.55 5.34
CA ARG A 99 10.24 -11.38 4.91
C ARG A 99 10.63 -12.42 5.97
N LEU A 100 10.57 -12.07 7.25
CA LEU A 100 10.82 -13.01 8.34
C LEU A 100 9.77 -14.11 8.39
N VAL A 101 8.48 -13.78 8.26
CA VAL A 101 7.38 -14.77 8.20
C VAL A 101 7.56 -15.72 7.02
N VAL A 102 7.88 -15.20 5.83
CA VAL A 102 8.14 -16.03 4.64
C VAL A 102 9.38 -16.91 4.82
N ALA A 103 10.46 -16.37 5.38
CA ALA A 103 11.67 -17.13 5.65
C ALA A 103 11.42 -18.26 6.66
N PHE A 104 10.66 -17.98 7.72
CA PHE A 104 10.26 -18.98 8.71
C PHE A 104 9.36 -20.06 8.10
N ALA A 105 8.36 -19.68 7.30
CA ALA A 105 7.51 -20.63 6.59
C ALA A 105 8.31 -21.53 5.64
N ASN A 106 9.27 -20.98 4.91
CA ASN A 106 10.17 -21.75 4.04
C ASN A 106 11.07 -22.69 4.83
N TYR A 107 11.60 -22.23 5.97
CA TYR A 107 12.40 -23.04 6.88
C TYR A 107 11.57 -24.19 7.48
N ALA A 108 10.36 -23.92 7.96
CA ALA A 108 9.45 -24.91 8.49
C ALA A 108 9.08 -25.96 7.44
N ARG A 109 8.81 -25.54 6.20
CA ARG A 109 8.53 -26.45 5.09
C ARG A 109 9.74 -27.33 4.74
N SER A 110 10.94 -26.77 4.70
CA SER A 110 12.15 -27.56 4.38
C SER A 110 12.51 -28.55 5.48
N HIS A 111 12.11 -28.29 6.72
CA HIS A 111 12.35 -29.16 7.88
C HIS A 111 11.11 -29.98 8.29
N LYS A 112 10.04 -29.99 7.48
CA LYS A 112 8.76 -30.67 7.76
C LYS A 112 8.19 -30.37 9.16
N LEU A 113 8.40 -29.15 9.65
CA LEU A 113 7.81 -28.69 10.90
C LEU A 113 6.31 -28.46 10.68
N ASN A 114 5.48 -29.08 11.51
CA ASN A 114 4.04 -28.85 11.50
C ASN A 114 3.76 -27.45 12.06
N LEU A 115 3.31 -26.54 11.20
CA LEU A 115 2.95 -25.16 11.56
C LEU A 115 1.59 -25.06 12.28
N ASP A 116 0.82 -26.15 12.33
CA ASP A 116 -0.48 -26.25 13.02
C ASP A 116 -0.39 -26.10 14.55
N VAL A 117 0.82 -26.02 15.11
CA VAL A 117 1.06 -25.94 16.57
C VAL A 117 1.18 -24.48 17.06
N LEU A 118 1.15 -23.48 16.16
CA LEU A 118 1.30 -22.06 16.54
C LEU A 118 -0.01 -21.32 16.82
N ASP A 119 -1.16 -21.98 16.70
CA ASP A 119 -2.48 -21.43 17.06
C ASP A 119 -2.89 -21.76 18.51
N ALA A 120 -1.90 -21.98 19.38
CA ALA A 120 -2.10 -22.25 20.79
C ALA A 120 -1.20 -21.34 21.63
N SER A 121 -1.67 -20.12 21.92
CA SER A 121 -1.38 -19.38 23.16
C SER A 121 -2.23 -18.10 23.22
N ASP A 122 -3.20 -18.13 24.15
CA ASP A 122 -3.99 -17.07 24.84
C ASP A 122 -4.14 -15.66 24.23
#